data_AF-A0AAJ1PBZ0-F1
#
_entry.id   AF-A0AAJ1PBZ0-F1
#
_cell.length_a   1.000
_cell.length_b   1.000
_cell.length_c   1.000
_cell.angle_alpha   90.00
_cell.angle_beta   90.00
_cell.angle_gamma   90.00
#
_symmetry.space_group_name_H-M   'P 1'
#
loop_
_entity.id
_entity.type
_entity.pdbx_description
1 polymer ?
#
loop_
_entity_poly.entity_id
_entity_poly.type
_entity_poly.pdbx_seq_one_letter_code
_entity_poly.pdbx_strand_id
1 'polypeptide(L)' 'TEQVFGHLKDEFYTGREFASYEEFKNELDAYIIHWNTRRRQIRLEGHTPEEFRNMSLTA' A
#
# COMPACT_ATOMS: atom_id res chain seq x y z
N THR A 1 -15.27 4.14 -3.25
CA THR A 1 -13.89 4.16 -3.75
C THR A 1 -12.97 3.93 -2.58
N GLU A 2 -12.57 2.69 -2.34
CA GLU A 2 -11.58 2.40 -1.31
C GLU A 2 -10.22 2.89 -1.83
N GLN A 3 -9.73 3.96 -1.22
CA GLN A 3 -8.43 4.55 -1.51
C GLN A 3 -7.40 3.97 -0.54
N VAL A 4 -6.11 4.15 -0.83
CA VAL A 4 -4.98 3.76 0.04
C VAL A 4 -5.25 4.08 1.51
N PHE A 5 -5.83 5.26 1.79
CA PHE A 5 -6.11 5.71 3.16
C PHE A 5 -7.20 4.90 3.89
N GLY A 6 -8.15 4.30 3.17
CA GLY A 6 -9.13 3.39 3.76
C GLY A 6 -8.45 2.11 4.23
N HIS A 7 -7.75 1.43 3.31
CA HIS A 7 -7.01 0.21 3.64
C HIS A 7 -5.92 0.44 4.68
N LEU A 8 -5.21 1.57 4.63
CA LEU A 8 -4.22 1.92 5.65
C LEU A 8 -4.87 1.99 7.04
N LYS A 9 -6.06 2.60 7.16
CA LYS A 9 -6.72 2.70 8.45
C LYS A 9 -7.21 1.34 8.95
N ASP A 10 -7.84 0.56 8.09
CA ASP A 10 -8.49 -0.70 8.48
C ASP A 10 -7.48 -1.87 8.60
N GLU A 11 -6.48 -1.96 7.72
CA GLU A 11 -5.52 -3.07 7.69
C GLU A 11 -4.26 -2.80 8.53
N PHE A 12 -3.78 -1.55 8.55
CA PHE A 12 -2.51 -1.20 9.19
C PHE A 12 -2.66 -0.55 10.57
N TYR A 13 -3.70 0.25 10.79
CA TYR A 13 -3.86 1.02 12.04
C TYR A 13 -4.84 0.39 13.04
N THR A 14 -5.90 -0.27 12.56
CA THR A 14 -6.97 -0.74 13.44
C THR A 14 -6.51 -1.90 14.33
N GLY A 15 -6.60 -1.72 15.65
CA GLY A 15 -6.26 -2.74 16.65
C GLY A 15 -4.77 -2.97 16.86
N ARG A 16 -3.91 -2.07 16.37
CA ARG A 16 -2.46 -2.12 16.59
C ARG A 16 -2.00 -0.96 17.47
N GLU A 17 -1.15 -1.29 18.43
CA GLU A 17 -0.37 -0.31 19.18
C GLU A 17 1.10 -0.48 18.79
N PHE A 18 1.81 0.64 18.66
CA PHE A 18 3.23 0.64 18.32
C PHE A 18 4.04 1.07 19.53
N ALA A 19 5.09 0.34 19.85
CA ALA A 19 5.92 0.59 21.01
C ALA A 19 6.81 1.84 20.86
N SER A 20 7.08 2.25 19.61
CA SER A 20 7.87 3.43 19.29
C SER A 20 7.52 4.02 17.93
N TYR A 21 7.94 5.26 17.70
CA TYR A 21 7.85 5.90 16.39
C TYR A 21 8.66 5.16 15.32
N GLU A 22 9.83 4.62 15.67
CA GLU A 22 10.67 3.88 14.73
C GLU A 22 10.00 2.57 14.27
N GLU A 23 9.36 1.85 15.20
CA GLU A 23 8.58 0.66 14.88
C GLU A 23 7.41 1.00 13.95
N PHE A 24 6.64 2.05 14.27
CA PHE A 24 5.57 2.54 13.41
C PHE A 24 6.07 2.87 12.00
N LYS A 25 7.20 3.59 11.90
CA LYS A 25 7.78 3.99 10.62
C LYS A 25 8.18 2.77 9.78
N ASN A 26 8.87 1.80 10.37
CA ASN A 26 9.33 0.60 9.68
C ASN A 26 8.15 -0.25 9.18
N GLU A 27 7.15 -0.47 10.03
CA GLU A 27 5.92 -1.18 9.67
C GLU A 27 5.17 -0.43 8.55
N LEU A 28 5.10 0.91 8.61
CA LEU A 28 4.45 1.73 7.58
C LEU A 28 5.18 1.64 6.24
N ASP A 29 6.51 1.73 6.24
CA ASP A 29 7.33 1.56 5.03
C ASP A 29 7.11 0.17 4.42
N ALA A 30 7.08 -0.88 5.23
CA ALA A 30 6.79 -2.25 4.77
C ALA A 30 5.38 -2.35 4.15
N TYR A 31 4.37 -1.73 4.77
CA TYR A 31 3.02 -1.70 4.25
C TYR A 31 2.94 -0.96 2.90
N ILE A 32 3.61 0.19 2.78
CA ILE A 32 3.66 0.96 1.52
C ILE A 32 4.31 0.14 0.40
N ILE A 33 5.41 -0.56 0.69
CA ILE A 33 6.08 -1.44 -0.29
C ILE A 33 5.13 -2.56 -0.71
N HIS A 34 4.50 -3.24 0.25
CA HIS A 34 3.55 -4.31 -0.04
C HIS A 34 2.39 -3.81 -0.91
N TRP A 35 1.81 -2.66 -0.55
CA TRP A 35 0.73 -2.05 -1.31
C TRP A 35 1.12 -1.75 -2.76
N ASN A 36 2.31 -1.17 -2.97
CA ASN A 36 2.75 -0.75 -4.31
C ASN A 36 3.20 -1.92 -5.21
N THR A 37 3.79 -2.97 -4.63
CA THR A 37 4.50 -4.01 -5.41
C THR A 37 3.81 -5.37 -5.42
N ARG A 38 2.90 -5.63 -4.48
CA ARG A 38 2.25 -6.94 -4.33
C ARG A 38 0.74 -6.89 -4.52
N ARG A 39 0.09 -5.78 -4.15
CA ARG A 39 -1.37 -5.70 -4.16
C ARG A 39 -1.90 -5.37 -5.56
N ARG A 40 -2.50 -6.37 -6.21
CA ARG A 40 -3.18 -6.23 -7.50
C ARG A 40 -4.51 -5.51 -7.32
N GLN A 41 -4.80 -4.55 -8.20
CA GLN A 41 -6.04 -3.76 -8.14
C GLN A 41 -6.85 -3.94 -9.41
N ILE A 42 -8.13 -4.29 -9.27
CA ILE A 42 -9.05 -4.47 -10.41
C ILE A 42 -9.16 -3.20 -11.25
N ARG A 43 -9.15 -2.02 -10.61
CA ARG A 43 -9.16 -0.72 -11.29
C ARG A 43 -7.89 -0.45 -12.10
N LEU A 44 -6.79 -1.13 -11.78
CA LEU A 44 -5.54 -1.08 -12.55
C LEU A 44 -5.42 -2.30 -13.46
N GLU A 45 -6.55 -2.83 -13.95
CA GLU A 45 -6.58 -4.01 -14.84
C GLU A 45 -5.93 -5.26 -14.21
N GLY A 46 -5.94 -5.35 -12.87
CA GLY A 46 -5.29 -6.45 -12.15
C GLY A 46 -3.77 -6.25 -11.95
N HIS A 47 -3.23 -5.11 -12.33
CA HIS A 47 -1.85 -4.74 -12.04
C HIS A 47 -1.68 -4.17 -10.64
N THR A 48 -0.44 -4.24 -10.16
CA THR A 48 -0.01 -3.47 -9.00
C THR A 48 0.17 -2.00 -9.36
N PRO A 49 0.11 -1.07 -8.39
CA PRO A 49 0.38 0.34 -8.63
C PRO A 49 1.70 0.62 -9.35
N GLU A 50 2.75 -0.14 -9.01
CA GLU A 50 4.06 0.02 -9.66
C GLU A 50 4.07 -0.51 -11.10
N GLU A 51 3.53 -1.72 -11.34
CA GLU A 51 3.39 -2.26 -12.70
C GLU A 51 2.63 -1.29 -13.61
N PHE A 52 1.51 -0.74 -13.14
CA PHE A 52 0.69 0.20 -13.91
C PHE A 52 1.42 1.51 -14.23
N ARG A 53 2.21 2.04 -13.28
CA ARG A 53 3.06 3.22 -13.52
C ARG A 53 4.11 2.95 -14.59
N ASN A 54 4.78 1.79 -14.51
CA ASN A 54 5.81 1.42 -15.49
C ASN A 54 5.22 1.25 -16.90
N MET A 55 4.05 0.65 -17.03
CA MET A 55 3.34 0.53 -18.31
C MET A 55 2.97 1.89 -18.89
N SER A 56 2.52 2.82 -18.05
CA SER A 56 2.18 4.20 -18.46
C SER A 56 3.39 5.03 -18.90
N LEU A 57 4.59 4.71 -18.39
CA LEU A 57 5.85 5.38 -18.77
C LEU A 57 6.47 4.82 -20.06
N THR A 58 6.09 3.60 -20.44
CA THR A 58 6.57 2.92 -21.66
C THR A 58 5.63 3.06 -22.86
N ALA A 59 4.44 3.64 -22.67
CA ALA A 59 3.44 3.90 -23.70
C ALA A 59 3.62 5.29 -24.32
#